data_AF-A0A939RUJ9-F1
#
_entry.id   AF-A0A939RUJ9-F1
#
_cell.length_a   1.000
_cell.length_b   1.000
_cell.length_c   1.000
_cell.angle_alpha   90.00
_cell.angle_beta   90.00
_cell.angle_gamma   90.00
#
_symmetry.space_group_name_H-M   'P 1'
#
loop_
_entity.id
_entity.type
_entity.pdbx_description
1 polymer ?
#
loop_
_entity_poly.entity_id
_entity_poly.type
_entity_poly.pdbx_seq_one_letter_code
_entity_poly.pdbx_strand_id
1 'polypeptide(L)'
;MSSPHDGLTFAERAARGITAGDYDRAALELAPTPEEAPDRRQRIASKQDAFNLLAYIAAFDHRVRGEFEAQAWIDALGPQRIAIEDAKRAVVAYFNGPNRHRWITPGDIIEQIEEGL
;
A
#
# COMPACT_ATOMS: atom_id res chain seq x y z
N MET A 1 -6.37 -49.39 -42.01
CA MET A 1 -6.43 -49.58 -40.55
C MET A 1 -5.04 -49.97 -40.09
N SER A 2 -4.40 -49.12 -39.27
CA SER A 2 -3.35 -49.41 -38.27
C SER A 2 -2.98 -48.07 -37.61
N SER A 3 -3.41 -47.87 -36.36
CA SER A 3 -3.12 -46.65 -35.60
C SER A 3 -1.75 -46.79 -34.89
N PRO A 4 -0.86 -45.78 -34.92
CA PRO A 4 0.54 -45.90 -34.50
C PRO A 4 0.77 -45.95 -32.97
N HIS A 5 -0.22 -46.37 -32.19
CA HIS A 5 -0.18 -46.27 -30.72
C HIS A 5 -0.41 -47.59 -29.98
N ASP A 6 -0.40 -48.72 -30.68
CA ASP A 6 -0.74 -50.03 -30.12
C ASP A 6 0.43 -50.73 -29.40
N GLY A 7 1.24 -49.97 -28.65
CA GLY A 7 2.45 -50.53 -28.04
C GLY A 7 3.08 -49.76 -26.89
N LEU A 8 2.34 -48.89 -26.19
CA LEU A 8 2.89 -48.18 -25.03
C LEU A 8 2.28 -48.68 -23.72
N THR A 9 3.16 -49.12 -22.84
CA THR A 9 2.80 -49.60 -21.50
C THR A 9 2.34 -48.46 -20.60
N PHE A 10 1.63 -48.79 -19.51
CA PHE A 10 1.11 -47.81 -18.55
C PHE A 10 2.23 -46.95 -17.93
N ALA A 11 3.43 -47.51 -17.76
CA ALA A 11 4.61 -46.82 -17.24
C ALA A 11 5.18 -45.76 -18.19
N GLU A 12 5.13 -45.99 -19.51
CA GLU A 12 5.63 -45.03 -20.51
C GLU A 12 4.71 -43.81 -20.68
N ARG A 13 3.42 -43.96 -20.34
CA ARG A 13 2.49 -42.82 -20.26
C ARG A 13 2.76 -41.92 -19.05
N ALA A 14 3.14 -42.50 -17.91
CA ALA A 14 3.45 -41.73 -16.70
C ALA A 14 4.76 -40.91 -16.85
N ALA A 15 5.74 -41.41 -17.62
CA ALA A 15 7.02 -40.75 -17.84
C ALA A 15 6.95 -39.48 -18.73
N ARG A 16 5.83 -39.22 -19.42
CA ARG A 16 5.63 -37.98 -20.18
C ARG A 16 5.25 -36.77 -19.33
N GLY A 17 5.14 -36.92 -18.01
CA GLY A 17 5.32 -35.82 -17.06
C GLY A 17 4.42 -34.60 -17.26
N ILE A 18 3.16 -34.81 -17.63
CA ILE A 18 2.13 -33.77 -17.54
C ILE A 18 0.95 -34.43 -16.84
N THR A 19 0.96 -34.37 -15.52
CA THR A 19 -0.19 -34.81 -14.73
C THR A 19 -1.23 -33.69 -14.71
N ALA A 20 -2.51 -34.01 -14.54
CA ALA A 20 -3.56 -32.99 -14.42
C ALA A 20 -3.26 -31.96 -13.32
N GLY A 21 -2.51 -32.37 -12.28
CA GLY A 21 -2.05 -31.47 -11.21
C GLY A 21 -1.07 -30.38 -11.66
N ASP A 22 -0.37 -30.54 -12.78
CA ASP A 22 0.52 -29.49 -13.32
C ASP A 22 -0.27 -28.35 -13.96
N TYR A 23 -1.42 -28.66 -14.58
CA TYR A 23 -2.33 -27.63 -15.09
C TYR A 23 -3.03 -26.87 -13.96
N ASP A 24 -3.43 -27.55 -12.89
CA ASP A 24 -4.03 -26.91 -11.72
C ASP A 24 -3.04 -25.98 -11.00
N ARG A 25 -1.75 -26.36 -10.95
CA ARG A 25 -0.70 -25.53 -10.34
C ARG A 25 -0.38 -24.29 -11.17
N ALA A 26 -0.29 -24.44 -12.50
CA ALA A 26 -0.09 -23.32 -13.42
C ALA A 26 -1.31 -22.37 -13.47
N ALA A 27 -2.54 -22.91 -13.35
CA ALA A 27 -3.76 -22.11 -13.26
C ALA A 27 -3.85 -21.32 -11.95
N LEU A 28 -3.27 -21.83 -10.85
CA LEU A 28 -3.17 -21.11 -9.58
C LEU A 28 -2.10 -20.00 -9.61
N GLU A 29 -0.99 -20.21 -10.33
CA GLU A 29 0.09 -19.22 -10.50
C GLU A 29 -0.26 -18.06 -11.44
N LEU A 30 -1.24 -18.26 -12.33
CA LEU A 30 -1.73 -17.26 -13.29
C LEU A 30 -3.07 -16.63 -12.90
N ALA A 31 -3.60 -16.95 -11.72
CA ALA A 31 -4.75 -16.23 -11.21
C ALA A 31 -4.38 -14.74 -11.12
N PRO A 32 -5.03 -13.84 -11.90
CA PRO A 32 -4.82 -12.42 -11.73
C PRO A 32 -5.09 -12.12 -10.26
N THR A 33 -4.09 -11.57 -9.57
CA THR A 33 -4.28 -11.03 -8.22
C THR A 33 -5.56 -10.22 -8.25
N PRO A 34 -6.52 -10.51 -7.34
CA PRO A 34 -7.80 -9.83 -7.37
C PRO A 34 -7.52 -8.33 -7.37
N GLU A 35 -8.03 -7.68 -8.41
CA GLU A 35 -8.09 -6.23 -8.60
C GLU A 35 -8.17 -5.57 -7.21
N GLU A 36 -7.09 -4.88 -6.81
CA GLU A 36 -6.95 -4.37 -5.45
C GLU A 36 -8.25 -3.67 -5.05
N ALA A 37 -8.93 -4.20 -4.04
CA ALA A 37 -10.22 -3.66 -3.62
C ALA A 37 -10.04 -2.15 -3.39
N PRO A 38 -10.92 -1.30 -3.95
CA PRO A 38 -10.72 0.14 -3.92
C PRO A 38 -10.59 0.60 -2.47
N ASP A 39 -9.48 1.25 -2.13
CA ASP A 39 -9.22 1.73 -0.77
C ASP A 39 -10.28 2.76 -0.37
N ARG A 40 -11.15 2.37 0.57
CA ARG A 40 -12.28 3.19 1.06
C ARG A 40 -11.92 4.05 2.27
N ARG A 41 -10.65 4.07 2.71
CA ARG A 41 -10.25 4.85 3.90
C ARG A 41 -10.40 6.35 3.65
N GLN A 42 -10.80 7.08 4.68
CA GLN A 42 -10.99 8.52 4.63
C GLN A 42 -9.70 9.23 4.20
N ARG A 43 -9.83 10.17 3.27
CA ARG A 43 -8.72 10.98 2.74
C ARG A 43 -8.72 12.36 3.36
N ILE A 44 -7.54 12.98 3.43
CA ILE A 44 -7.40 14.39 3.78
C ILE A 44 -7.99 15.21 2.63
N ALA A 45 -9.20 15.74 2.81
CA ALA A 45 -9.95 16.40 1.74
C ALA A 45 -10.46 17.79 2.14
N SER A 46 -10.41 18.12 3.43
CA SER A 46 -10.88 19.40 3.95
C SER A 46 -9.84 20.07 4.85
N LYS A 47 -9.98 21.38 5.02
CA LYS A 47 -9.21 22.15 6.02
C LYS A 47 -9.40 21.58 7.43
N GLN A 48 -10.59 21.06 7.75
CA GLN A 48 -10.85 20.43 9.04
C GLN A 48 -10.02 19.16 9.24
N ASP A 49 -9.85 18.33 8.19
CA ASP A 49 -8.99 17.15 8.28
C ASP A 49 -7.53 17.53 8.53
N ALA A 50 -7.04 18.56 7.83
CA ALA A 50 -5.70 19.10 8.04
C ALA A 50 -5.54 19.67 9.46
N PHE A 51 -6.54 20.39 9.97
CA PHE A 51 -6.54 20.90 11.34
C PHE A 51 -6.49 19.76 12.37
N ASN A 52 -7.26 18.70 12.17
CA ASN A 52 -7.26 17.52 13.03
C ASN A 52 -5.90 16.80 13.00
N LEU A 53 -5.27 16.70 11.82
CA LEU A 53 -3.93 16.14 11.68
C LEU A 53 -2.88 17.01 12.40
N LEU A 54 -2.99 18.34 12.29
CA LEU A 54 -2.10 19.26 13.01
C LEU A 54 -2.27 19.16 14.52
N ALA A 55 -3.50 19.00 15.00
CA ALA A 55 -3.77 18.75 16.42
C ALA A 55 -3.16 17.42 16.89
N TYR A 56 -3.19 16.38 16.04
CA TYR A 56 -2.51 15.11 16.31
C TYR A 56 -0.98 15.29 16.39
N ILE A 57 -0.38 16.04 15.47
CA ILE A 57 1.05 16.34 15.46
C ILE A 57 1.47 17.16 16.69
N ALA A 58 0.63 18.08 17.14
CA ALA A 58 0.87 18.90 18.33
C ALA A 58 1.09 18.07 19.60
N ALA A 59 0.57 16.83 19.64
CA ALA A 59 0.84 15.90 20.73
C ALA A 59 2.30 15.42 20.80
N PHE A 60 3.05 15.54 19.70
CA PHE A 60 4.47 15.11 19.59
C PHE A 60 5.44 16.29 19.69
N ASP A 61 5.14 17.41 19.03
CA ASP A 61 6.05 18.57 18.98
C ASP A 61 5.68 19.72 19.92
N HIS A 62 4.56 19.60 20.65
CA HIS A 62 4.02 20.59 21.59
C HIS A 62 3.72 21.97 20.97
N ARG A 63 3.52 22.06 19.65
CA ARG A 63 3.21 23.32 18.97
C ARG A 63 1.75 23.40 18.56
N VAL A 64 1.12 24.51 18.92
CA VAL A 64 -0.20 24.85 18.38
C VAL A 64 0.01 25.56 17.06
N ARG A 65 -0.65 25.05 16.02
CA ARG A 65 -0.66 25.62 14.67
C ARG A 65 -2.06 26.12 14.37
N GLY A 66 -2.14 27.22 13.62
CA GLY A 66 -3.38 27.92 13.38
C GLY A 66 -4.02 27.55 12.05
N GLU A 67 -4.98 28.38 11.68
CA GLU A 67 -5.74 28.23 10.43
C GLU A 67 -4.89 28.35 9.16
N PHE A 68 -3.84 29.18 9.18
CA PHE A 68 -2.97 29.38 8.02
C PHE A 68 -2.12 28.15 7.75
N GLU A 69 -1.58 27.53 8.80
CA GLU A 69 -0.87 26.27 8.68
C GLU A 69 -1.82 25.16 8.21
N ALA A 70 -3.04 25.09 8.74
CA ALA A 70 -4.01 24.11 8.27
C ALA A 70 -4.31 24.26 6.77
N GLN A 71 -4.38 25.50 6.27
CA GLN A 71 -4.55 25.76 4.83
C GLN A 71 -3.33 25.28 4.03
N ALA A 72 -2.11 25.64 4.45
CA ALA A 72 -0.90 25.20 3.77
C ALA A 72 -0.76 23.66 3.75
N TRP A 73 -1.24 22.99 4.79
CA TRP A 73 -1.23 21.53 4.90
C TRP A 73 -2.24 20.86 3.98
N ILE A 74 -3.46 21.38 3.84
CA ILE A 74 -4.43 20.84 2.87
C ILE A 74 -3.97 21.10 1.44
N ASP A 75 -3.36 22.25 1.16
CA ASP A 75 -2.83 22.58 -0.17
C ASP A 75 -1.71 21.62 -0.60
N ALA A 76 -0.91 21.14 0.36
CA ALA A 76 0.17 20.18 0.11
C ALA A 76 -0.32 18.71 0.06
N LEU A 77 -1.14 18.28 1.02
CA LEU A 77 -1.53 16.86 1.19
C LEU A 77 -2.81 16.49 0.45
N GLY A 78 -3.73 17.44 0.26
CA GLY A 78 -5.03 17.24 -0.39
C GLY A 78 -4.91 16.70 -1.82
N PRO A 79 -4.09 17.30 -2.69
CA PRO A 79 -3.88 16.82 -4.06
C PRO A 79 -3.37 15.37 -4.14
N GLN A 80 -2.61 14.93 -3.14
CA GLN A 80 -2.09 13.56 -3.07
C GLN A 80 -3.14 12.53 -2.62
N ARG A 81 -4.30 12.99 -2.15
CA ARG A 81 -5.39 12.14 -1.64
C ARG A 81 -4.90 11.11 -0.62
N ILE A 82 -3.97 11.52 0.25
CA ILE A 82 -3.39 10.68 1.29
C ILE A 82 -4.47 10.26 2.29
N ALA A 83 -4.46 8.97 2.67
CA ALA A 83 -5.34 8.47 3.71
C ALA A 83 -4.94 9.06 5.06
N ILE A 84 -5.93 9.48 5.86
CA ILE A 84 -5.67 10.09 7.18
C ILE A 84 -4.84 9.16 8.06
N GLU A 85 -5.13 7.86 8.02
CA GLU A 85 -4.40 6.85 8.80
C GLU A 85 -2.95 6.66 8.33
N ASP A 86 -2.69 6.75 7.03
CA ASP A 86 -1.31 6.67 6.52
C ASP A 86 -0.52 7.91 6.91
N ALA A 87 -1.14 9.10 6.87
CA ALA A 87 -0.52 10.32 7.39
C ALA A 87 -0.19 10.22 8.88
N LYS A 88 -1.09 9.67 9.72
CA LYS A 88 -0.81 9.45 11.15
C LYS A 88 0.33 8.46 11.35
N ARG A 89 0.37 7.36 10.59
CA ARG A 89 1.49 6.40 10.64
C ARG A 89 2.81 7.05 10.27
N ALA A 90 2.82 7.87 9.22
CA ALA A 90 3.99 8.64 8.79
C ALA A 90 4.46 9.62 9.87
N VAL A 91 3.54 10.31 10.56
CA VAL A 91 3.88 11.17 11.71
C VAL A 91 4.59 10.36 12.81
N VAL A 92 4.04 9.20 13.17
CA VAL A 92 4.64 8.32 14.19
C VAL A 92 6.02 7.83 13.74
N ALA A 93 6.16 7.39 12.49
CA ALA A 93 7.44 6.95 11.93
C ALA A 93 8.49 8.07 11.98
N TYR A 94 8.12 9.27 11.55
CA TYR A 94 8.98 10.46 11.57
C TYR A 94 9.54 10.76 12.97
N PHE A 95 8.67 10.79 13.99
CA PHE A 95 9.07 11.09 15.38
C PHE A 95 9.74 9.91 16.10
N ASN A 96 9.65 8.69 15.59
CA ASN A 96 10.45 7.56 16.06
C ASN A 96 11.82 7.47 15.37
N GLY A 97 11.96 8.15 14.23
CA GLY A 97 13.15 8.12 13.40
C GLY A 97 14.32 9.01 13.88
N PRO A 98 15.35 9.14 13.03
CA PRO A 98 16.50 10.00 13.30
C PRO A 98 16.12 11.50 13.33
N ASN A 99 15.03 11.88 12.66
CA ASN A 99 14.57 13.27 12.52
C ASN A 99 13.68 13.78 13.67
N ARG A 100 13.48 12.98 14.72
CA ARG A 100 12.52 13.26 15.83
C ARG A 100 12.65 14.60 16.55
N HIS A 101 13.80 15.26 16.44
CA HIS A 101 14.07 16.56 17.07
C HIS A 101 13.74 17.75 16.17
N ARG A 102 13.35 17.50 14.92
CA ARG A 102 12.99 18.52 13.93
C ARG A 102 11.48 18.64 13.82
N TRP A 103 11.04 19.77 13.29
CA TRP A 103 9.64 19.99 13.00
C TRP A 103 9.22 19.25 11.75
N ILE A 104 8.14 18.48 11.88
CA ILE A 104 7.54 17.80 10.75
C ILE A 104 6.80 18.79 9.85
N THR A 105 7.01 18.63 8.55
CA THR A 105 6.37 19.35 7.45
C THR A 105 5.48 18.39 6.65
N PRO A 106 4.58 18.91 5.79
CA PRO A 106 3.82 18.05 4.88
C PRO A 106 4.72 17.20 3.98
N GLY A 107 5.88 17.72 3.57
CA GLY A 107 6.84 17.03 2.73
C GLY A 107 7.41 15.78 3.40
N ASP A 108 7.72 15.86 4.69
CA ASP A 108 8.21 14.71 5.45
C ASP A 108 7.16 13.58 5.51
N ILE A 109 5.86 13.91 5.59
CA ILE A 109 4.79 12.91 5.59
C ILE A 109 4.73 12.19 4.24
N ILE A 110 4.85 12.93 3.14
CA ILE A 110 4.86 12.38 1.79
C ILE A 110 6.05 11.44 1.62
N GLU A 111 7.25 11.91 2.00
CA GLU A 111 8.49 11.12 1.96
C GLU A 111 8.36 9.82 2.75
N GLN A 112 7.87 9.87 4.00
CA GLN A 112 7.67 8.67 4.82
C GLN A 112 6.67 7.66 4.21
N ILE A 113 5.66 8.14 3.46
CA ILE A 113 4.71 7.27 2.77
C ILE A 113 5.35 6.65 1.52
N GLU A 114 6.09 7.45 0.75
CA GLU A 114 6.76 7.00 -0.49
C GLU A 114 7.91 6.02 -0.23
N GLU A 115 8.68 6.23 0.84
CA GLU A 115 9.77 5.34 1.27
C GLU A 115 9.28 4.02 1.87
N GLY A 116 7.98 3.89 2.11
CA GLY A 116 7.35 2.66 2.55
C GLY A 116 7.48 2.38 4.04
N LEU A 117 7.07 3.35 4.89
CA LEU A 117 6.83 3.27 6.34
C LEU A 117 7.63 2.23 7.13
#